data_AF-A0A3D3L1L9-F1
#
_entry.id   AF-A0A3D3L1L9-F1
#
_cell.length_a   1.000
_cell.length_b   1.000
_cell.length_c   1.000
_cell.angle_alpha   90.00
_cell.angle_beta   90.00
_cell.angle_gamma   90.00
#
_symmetry.space_group_name_H-M   'P 1'
#
loop_
_entity.id
_entity.type
_entity.pdbx_description
1 polymer ?
#
loop_
_entity_poly.entity_id
_entity_poly.type
_entity_poly.pdbx_seq_one_letter_code
_entity_poly.pdbx_strand_id
1 'polypeptide(L)'
;MLPDESGYRLAIKTWFENSWLFMVLKKLSTSGFHVVLTSDHGSIKVHQGVVVGADRETSTGIRYKYGRNLNCTNKNALVLKKPSEFRLPELVPQTTYLIAKNDTYFLYPTQFRKYQNLYRGSFQHGGISMEEMLVPVAIMKGLP
;
A
#
# COMPACT_ATOMS: atom_id res chain seq x y z
N MET A 1 -7.16 -19.34 1.52
CA MET A 1 -7.15 -17.97 0.97
C MET A 1 -8.59 -17.61 0.63
N LEU A 2 -9.08 -16.44 1.04
CA LEU A 2 -10.44 -16.00 0.66
C LEU A 2 -10.47 -15.84 -0.88
N PRO A 3 -11.41 -16.48 -1.58
CA PRO A 3 -11.33 -16.69 -3.02
C PRO A 3 -11.52 -15.41 -3.83
N ASP A 4 -12.29 -14.46 -3.30
CA ASP A 4 -12.65 -13.21 -3.97
C ASP A 4 -12.77 -12.03 -2.99
N GLU A 5 -12.93 -10.83 -3.56
CA GLU A 5 -13.02 -9.59 -2.81
C GLU A 5 -14.30 -9.51 -1.96
N SER A 6 -15.41 -10.08 -2.41
CA SER A 6 -16.67 -10.15 -1.65
C SER A 6 -16.50 -10.95 -0.36
N GLY A 7 -15.89 -12.13 -0.42
CA GLY A 7 -15.60 -12.94 0.75
C GLY A 7 -14.65 -12.25 1.71
N TYR A 8 -13.65 -11.52 1.19
CA TYR A 8 -12.77 -10.70 2.01
C TYR A 8 -13.52 -9.58 2.73
N ARG A 9 -14.36 -8.81 2.02
CA ARG A 9 -15.18 -7.74 2.62
C ARG A 9 -16.12 -8.28 3.68
N LEU A 10 -16.76 -9.43 3.44
CA LEU A 10 -17.61 -10.07 4.44
C LEU A 10 -16.82 -10.47 5.69
N ALA A 11 -15.65 -11.08 5.52
CA ALA A 11 -14.79 -11.46 6.65
C ALA A 11 -14.34 -10.24 7.48
N ILE A 12 -13.93 -9.15 6.82
CA ILE A 12 -13.55 -7.90 7.49
C ILE A 12 -14.74 -7.25 8.21
N LYS A 13 -15.93 -7.26 7.60
CA LYS A 13 -17.15 -6.78 8.24
C LYS A 13 -17.44 -7.56 9.52
N THR A 14 -17.46 -8.89 9.44
CA THR A 14 -17.70 -9.76 10.60
C THR A 14 -16.63 -9.55 11.68
N TRP A 15 -15.36 -9.42 11.31
CA TRP A 15 -14.30 -9.09 12.25
C TRP A 15 -14.55 -7.74 12.93
N PHE A 16 -14.89 -6.70 12.17
CA PHE A 16 -15.11 -5.36 12.70
C PHE A 16 -16.28 -5.33 13.69
N GLU A 17 -17.41 -5.95 13.35
CA GLU A 17 -18.59 -6.05 14.21
C GLU A 17 -18.29 -6.72 15.57
N ASN A 18 -17.28 -7.59 15.62
CA ASN A 18 -16.83 -8.29 16.82
C ASN A 18 -15.51 -7.74 17.40
N SER A 19 -15.01 -6.61 16.88
CA SER A 19 -13.71 -6.06 17.24
C SER A 19 -13.77 -5.18 18.49
N TRP A 20 -12.65 -5.09 19.21
CA TRP A 20 -12.47 -4.11 20.28
C TRP A 20 -12.61 -2.66 19.77
N LEU A 21 -12.22 -2.40 18.51
CA LEU A 21 -12.33 -1.09 17.89
C LEU A 21 -13.79 -0.64 17.83
N PHE A 22 -14.69 -1.53 17.39
CA PHE A 22 -16.12 -1.22 17.36
C PHE A 22 -16.68 -0.97 18.77
N MET A 23 -16.20 -1.69 19.78
CA MET A 23 -16.57 -1.43 21.18
C MET A 23 -16.08 -0.05 21.68
N VAL A 24 -14.88 0.36 21.29
CA VAL A 24 -14.37 1.71 21.59
C VAL A 24 -15.22 2.78 20.90
N LEU A 25 -15.57 2.60 19.63
CA LEU A 25 -16.43 3.54 18.89
C LEU A 25 -17.81 3.68 19.55
N LYS A 26 -18.41 2.58 20.02
CA LYS A 26 -19.65 2.61 20.80
C LYS A 26 -19.51 3.37 22.12
N LYS A 27 -18.40 3.20 22.84
CA LYS A 27 -18.17 3.95 24.09
C LYS A 27 -18.00 5.45 23.81
N LEU A 28 -17.32 5.79 22.72
CA LEU A 28 -17.13 7.19 22.32
C LEU A 28 -18.42 7.82 21.77
N SER A 29 -19.39 7.04 21.31
CA SER A 29 -20.66 7.59 20.80
C SER A 29 -21.49 8.30 21.87
N THR A 30 -21.21 8.09 23.17
CA THR A 30 -21.87 8.79 24.29
C THR A 30 -20.94 9.73 25.06
N SER A 31 -19.81 10.12 24.46
CA SER A 31 -18.75 10.88 25.16
C SER A 31 -18.69 12.36 24.82
N GLY A 32 -19.47 12.81 23.82
CA GLY A 32 -19.33 14.13 23.23
C GLY A 32 -18.11 14.30 22.31
N PHE A 33 -17.21 13.32 22.21
CA PHE A 33 -16.05 13.39 21.32
C PHE A 33 -16.42 13.22 19.84
N HIS A 34 -15.69 13.92 18.98
CA HIS A 34 -15.71 13.67 17.54
C HIS A 34 -14.63 12.66 17.16
N VAL A 35 -15.01 11.61 16.44
CA VAL A 35 -14.11 10.57 15.97
C VAL A 35 -13.96 10.67 14.46
N VAL A 36 -12.71 10.79 14.00
CA VAL A 36 -12.34 10.66 12.58
C VAL A 36 -11.71 9.28 12.40
N LEU A 37 -12.34 8.42 11.61
CA LEU A 37 -11.83 7.10 11.27
C LEU A 37 -11.47 7.06 9.78
N THR A 38 -10.23 6.67 9.47
CA THR A 38 -9.72 6.57 8.11
C THR A 38 -8.64 5.49 8.03
N SER A 39 -8.01 5.33 6.86
CA SER A 39 -6.85 4.48 6.61
C SER A 39 -5.70 5.34 6.10
N ASP A 40 -4.47 4.93 6.35
CA ASP A 40 -3.27 5.55 5.80
C ASP A 40 -3.14 5.32 4.29
N HIS A 41 -3.55 4.14 3.83
CA HIS A 41 -3.69 3.78 2.42
C HIS A 41 -4.73 2.68 2.25
N GLY A 42 -5.13 2.41 1.01
CA GLY A 42 -5.85 1.18 0.66
C GLY A 42 -4.93 0.07 0.17
N SER A 43 -5.47 -0.87 -0.61
CA SER A 43 -4.71 -1.99 -1.18
C SER A 43 -5.33 -2.44 -2.52
N ILE A 44 -4.50 -3.04 -3.37
CA ILE A 44 -4.89 -3.52 -4.70
C ILE A 44 -4.34 -4.94 -4.94
N LYS A 45 -5.07 -5.76 -5.69
CA LYS A 45 -4.53 -7.03 -6.19
C LYS A 45 -3.54 -6.78 -7.32
N VAL A 46 -2.33 -7.28 -7.17
CA VAL A 46 -1.27 -7.03 -8.15
C VAL A 46 -1.19 -8.13 -9.19
N HIS A 47 -1.04 -7.79 -10.47
CA HIS A 47 -0.97 -8.78 -11.54
C HIS A 47 0.22 -8.59 -12.47
N GLN A 48 0.71 -7.36 -12.64
CA GLN A 48 1.78 -7.05 -13.57
C GLN A 48 3.15 -7.00 -12.89
N GLY A 49 3.88 -8.12 -12.96
CA GLY A 49 5.27 -8.18 -12.48
C GLY A 49 6.22 -7.48 -13.43
N VAL A 50 7.02 -6.54 -12.92
CA VAL A 50 8.02 -5.79 -13.70
C VAL A 50 9.40 -6.00 -13.11
N VAL A 51 10.33 -6.49 -13.93
CA VAL A 51 11.72 -6.69 -13.51
C VAL A 51 12.41 -5.33 -13.43
N VAL A 52 13.04 -5.06 -12.30
CA VAL A 52 13.81 -3.83 -12.07
C VAL A 52 15.26 -4.20 -11.77
N GLY A 53 16.19 -3.54 -12.45
CA GLY A 53 17.61 -3.58 -12.09
C GLY A 53 17.83 -2.81 -10.78
N ALA A 54 18.38 -3.48 -9.79
CA ALA A 54 18.61 -2.94 -8.46
C ALA A 54 19.92 -3.49 -7.90
N ASP A 55 20.64 -2.66 -7.13
CA ASP A 55 21.80 -3.10 -6.38
C ASP A 55 21.38 -3.88 -5.11
N ARG A 56 22.37 -4.44 -4.40
CA ARG A 56 22.11 -5.19 -3.15
C ARG A 56 21.57 -4.32 -2.02
N GLU A 57 21.86 -3.02 -2.05
CA GLU A 57 21.45 -2.07 -1.00
C GLU A 57 20.03 -1.52 -1.22
N THR A 58 19.43 -1.80 -2.38
CA THR A 58 18.06 -1.40 -2.69
C THR A 58 17.06 -2.06 -1.75
N SER A 59 16.10 -1.25 -1.27
CA SER A 59 15.01 -1.71 -0.40
C SER A 59 14.21 -2.90 -0.98
N THR A 60 13.62 -3.70 -0.08
CA THR A 60 12.93 -4.94 -0.41
C THR A 60 11.48 -4.77 -0.88
N GLY A 61 10.90 -3.56 -0.72
CA GLY A 61 9.51 -3.28 -1.05
C GLY A 61 9.16 -3.62 -2.51
N ILE A 62 7.99 -4.22 -2.74
CA ILE A 62 7.58 -4.65 -4.09
C ILE A 62 6.65 -3.64 -4.78
N ARG A 63 6.09 -2.68 -4.03
CA ARG A 63 5.23 -1.62 -4.56
C ARG A 63 5.93 -0.27 -4.61
N TYR A 64 6.86 -0.03 -3.69
CA TYR A 64 7.84 1.04 -3.81
C TYR A 64 9.23 0.51 -3.49
N LYS A 65 10.24 1.15 -4.07
CA LYS A 65 11.65 0.92 -3.78
C LYS A 65 12.37 2.24 -3.61
N TYR A 66 13.38 2.26 -2.77
CA TYR A 66 14.40 3.29 -2.72
C TYR A 66 15.79 2.65 -2.76
N GLY A 67 16.75 3.39 -3.31
CA GLY A 67 18.13 2.96 -3.48
C GLY A 67 18.90 3.94 -4.37
N ARG A 68 20.12 3.57 -4.74
CA ARG A 68 20.94 4.38 -5.66
C ARG A 68 20.66 3.95 -7.09
N ASN A 69 20.65 4.91 -8.01
CA ASN A 69 20.61 4.65 -9.46
C ASN A 69 19.47 3.74 -9.95
N LEU A 70 18.34 3.70 -9.24
CA LEU A 70 17.17 2.93 -9.67
C LEU A 70 16.58 3.50 -10.97
N ASN A 71 16.19 2.61 -11.87
CA ASN A 71 15.54 3.01 -13.11
C ASN A 71 14.48 1.99 -13.54
N CYS A 72 13.39 2.47 -14.13
CA CYS A 72 12.29 1.67 -14.63
C CYS A 72 11.56 2.45 -15.73
N THR A 73 10.80 1.77 -16.58
CA THR A 73 10.00 2.44 -17.60
C THR A 73 8.89 3.28 -16.93
N ASN A 74 8.75 4.54 -17.38
CA ASN A 74 7.73 5.48 -16.86
C ASN A 74 6.28 4.98 -17.02
N LYS A 75 6.07 3.97 -17.87
CA LYS A 75 4.77 3.30 -18.05
C LYS A 75 4.31 2.61 -16.76
N ASN A 76 5.23 1.95 -16.05
CA ASN A 76 4.90 1.04 -14.95
C ASN A 76 5.24 1.61 -13.57
N ALA A 77 6.07 2.65 -13.51
CA ALA A 77 6.48 3.28 -12.26
C ALA A 77 6.62 4.80 -12.40
N LEU A 78 6.46 5.49 -11.28
CA LEU A 78 6.96 6.85 -11.09
C LEU A 78 8.41 6.76 -10.58
N VAL A 79 9.33 7.42 -11.28
CA VAL A 79 10.75 7.49 -10.90
C VAL A 79 11.03 8.85 -10.27
N LEU A 80 11.34 8.87 -8.98
CA LEU A 80 11.62 10.08 -8.22
C LEU A 80 13.12 10.18 -7.97
N LYS A 81 13.80 11.11 -8.66
CA LYS A 81 15.24 11.37 -8.47
C LYS A 81 15.54 12.46 -7.45
N LYS A 82 14.51 13.19 -7.02
CA LYS A 82 14.57 14.25 -6.00
C LYS A 82 13.48 14.01 -4.96
N PRO A 83 13.74 13.15 -3.95
CA PRO A 83 12.72 12.73 -2.98
C PRO A 83 12.09 13.90 -2.21
N SER A 84 12.89 14.94 -1.94
CA SER A 84 12.48 16.14 -1.22
C SER A 84 11.30 16.89 -1.86
N GLU A 85 11.17 16.88 -3.20
CA GLU A 85 10.03 17.48 -3.91
C GLU A 85 8.69 16.79 -3.57
N PHE A 86 8.75 15.54 -3.08
CA PHE A 86 7.62 14.71 -2.67
C PHE A 86 7.51 14.57 -1.15
N ARG A 87 8.26 15.38 -0.39
CA ARG A 87 8.36 15.29 1.08
C ARG A 87 8.87 13.92 1.55
N LEU A 88 9.66 13.24 0.72
CA LEU A 88 10.32 11.99 1.07
C LEU A 88 11.77 12.24 1.52
N PRO A 89 12.30 11.42 2.44
CA PRO A 89 13.66 11.56 2.91
C PRO A 89 14.70 11.12 1.87
N GLU A 90 15.89 11.68 1.93
CA GLU A 90 17.06 11.18 1.22
C GLU A 90 17.81 10.20 2.13
N LEU A 91 17.51 8.90 1.99
CA LEU A 91 18.03 7.85 2.88
C LEU A 91 19.50 7.48 2.57
N VAL A 92 19.91 7.66 1.32
CA VAL A 92 21.28 7.47 0.83
C VAL A 92 21.67 8.61 -0.12
N PRO A 93 22.97 8.87 -0.35
CA PRO A 93 23.39 9.82 -1.38
C PRO A 93 22.74 9.49 -2.73
N GLN A 94 22.14 10.49 -3.37
CA GLN A 94 21.43 10.34 -4.65
C GLN A 94 20.30 9.28 -4.60
N THR A 95 19.50 9.32 -3.53
CA THR A 95 18.34 8.42 -3.39
C THR A 95 17.38 8.60 -4.55
N THR A 96 17.09 7.50 -5.26
CA THR A 96 15.98 7.41 -6.21
C THR A 96 14.89 6.54 -5.61
N TYR A 97 13.62 6.97 -5.74
CA TYR A 97 12.46 6.12 -5.47
C TYR A 97 11.84 5.62 -6.77
N LEU A 98 11.38 4.38 -6.75
CA LEU A 98 10.44 3.83 -7.72
C LEU A 98 9.13 3.57 -7.01
N ILE A 99 8.03 4.12 -7.51
CA ILE A 99 6.69 3.86 -6.98
C ILE A 99 5.87 3.22 -8.10
N ALA A 100 5.40 1.99 -7.89
CA ALA A 100 4.67 1.22 -8.89
C ALA A 100 3.31 1.87 -9.18
N LYS A 101 2.88 1.86 -10.44
CA LYS A 101 1.56 2.38 -10.85
C LYS A 101 0.56 1.23 -10.99
N ASN A 102 -0.72 1.50 -10.72
CA ASN A 102 -1.82 0.55 -10.93
C ASN A 102 -1.57 -0.80 -10.22
N ASP A 103 -1.76 -1.93 -10.89
CA ASP A 103 -1.57 -3.29 -10.38
C ASP A 103 -0.13 -3.82 -10.59
N THR A 104 0.83 -2.95 -10.87
CA THR A 104 2.24 -3.32 -11.06
C THR A 104 2.94 -3.65 -9.74
N TYR A 105 3.87 -4.59 -9.77
CA TYR A 105 4.81 -4.82 -8.66
C TYR A 105 6.21 -5.17 -9.19
N PHE A 106 7.22 -4.85 -8.40
CA PHE A 106 8.63 -5.01 -8.76
C PHE A 106 9.14 -6.40 -8.43
N LEU A 107 9.78 -7.02 -9.42
CA LEU A 107 10.41 -8.33 -9.32
C LEU A 107 11.93 -8.19 -9.43
N TYR A 108 12.62 -9.00 -8.65
CA TYR A 108 14.05 -9.20 -8.79
C TYR A 108 14.34 -10.17 -9.94
N PRO A 109 15.40 -9.95 -10.74
CA PRO A 109 15.82 -10.92 -11.76
C PRO A 109 16.10 -12.30 -11.16
N THR A 110 16.71 -12.32 -9.97
CA THR A 110 16.98 -13.54 -9.21
C THR A 110 15.69 -14.09 -8.62
N GLN A 111 15.37 -15.36 -8.91
CA GLN A 111 14.16 -16.06 -8.45
C GLN A 111 12.82 -15.46 -8.96
N PHE A 112 12.83 -14.84 -10.15
CA PHE A 112 11.65 -14.23 -10.79
C PHE A 112 10.38 -15.09 -10.69
N ARG A 113 10.42 -16.37 -11.11
CA ARG A 113 9.24 -17.26 -11.10
C ARG A 113 8.65 -17.47 -9.71
N LYS A 114 9.51 -17.62 -8.69
CA LYS A 114 9.09 -17.80 -7.30
C LYS A 114 8.31 -16.59 -6.82
N TYR A 115 8.86 -15.40 -7.00
CA TYR A 115 8.24 -14.16 -6.54
C TYR A 115 7.02 -13.76 -7.38
N GLN A 116 7.03 -14.04 -8.69
CA GLN A 116 5.85 -13.85 -9.53
C GLN A 116 4.68 -14.69 -9.04
N ASN A 117 4.92 -15.98 -8.76
CA ASN A 117 3.88 -16.87 -8.25
C ASN A 117 3.43 -16.49 -6.83
N LEU A 118 4.33 -15.95 -6.00
CA LEU A 118 4.01 -15.53 -4.65
C LEU A 118 3.09 -14.29 -4.61
N TYR A 119 3.37 -13.29 -5.46
CA TYR A 119 2.71 -11.99 -5.36
C TYR A 119 1.55 -11.82 -6.34
N ARG A 120 1.56 -12.49 -7.50
CA ARG A 120 0.49 -12.34 -8.48
C ARG A 120 -0.86 -12.76 -7.89
N GLY A 121 -1.83 -11.85 -7.92
CA GLY A 121 -3.16 -12.02 -7.35
C GLY A 121 -3.25 -11.76 -5.84
N SER A 122 -2.15 -11.42 -5.18
CA SER A 122 -2.16 -11.01 -3.77
C SER A 122 -2.49 -9.53 -3.61
N PHE A 123 -3.11 -9.17 -2.49
CA PHE A 123 -3.30 -7.77 -2.09
C PHE A 123 -1.97 -7.17 -1.63
N GLN A 124 -1.63 -6.01 -2.17
CA GLN A 124 -0.44 -5.23 -1.81
C GLN A 124 -0.78 -3.74 -1.72
N HIS A 125 0.14 -2.96 -1.17
CA HIS A 125 0.00 -1.52 -1.00
C HIS A 125 1.37 -0.81 -1.11
N GLY A 126 1.37 0.52 -1.20
CA GLY A 126 2.56 1.36 -1.25
C GLY A 126 2.93 1.84 -2.66
N GLY A 127 2.11 1.55 -3.66
CA GLY A 127 2.19 2.09 -5.02
C GLY A 127 1.27 3.31 -5.19
N ILE A 128 1.01 3.63 -6.46
CA ILE A 128 0.04 4.65 -6.90
C ILE A 128 -1.02 3.95 -7.73
N SER A 129 -2.10 3.53 -7.07
CA SER A 129 -3.36 3.13 -7.68
C SER A 129 -4.52 3.93 -7.08
N MET A 130 -5.68 3.90 -7.71
CA MET A 130 -6.87 4.58 -7.18
C MET A 130 -7.26 4.00 -5.81
N GLU A 131 -7.20 2.69 -5.67
CA GLU A 131 -7.51 1.93 -4.46
C GLU A 131 -6.54 2.21 -3.32
N GLU A 132 -5.26 2.47 -3.61
CA GLU A 132 -4.28 2.82 -2.58
C GLU A 132 -4.42 4.28 -2.13
N MET A 133 -4.72 5.19 -3.04
CA MET A 133 -4.72 6.64 -2.80
C MET A 133 -6.06 7.18 -2.30
N LEU A 134 -7.19 6.59 -2.71
CA LEU A 134 -8.52 6.99 -2.25
C LEU A 134 -8.89 6.22 -0.99
N VAL A 135 -8.74 6.87 0.17
CA VAL A 135 -9.07 6.28 1.46
C VAL A 135 -10.40 6.81 2.00
N PRO A 136 -11.24 5.97 2.62
CA PRO A 136 -12.48 6.41 3.23
C PRO A 136 -12.19 7.28 4.46
N VAL A 137 -13.04 8.27 4.70
CA VAL A 137 -13.03 9.06 5.94
C VAL A 137 -14.44 9.06 6.51
N ALA A 138 -14.61 8.48 7.70
CA ALA A 138 -15.83 8.55 8.48
C ALA A 138 -15.67 9.53 9.63
N ILE A 139 -16.57 10.50 9.73
CA ILE A 139 -16.62 11.46 10.83
C ILE A 139 -17.86 11.16 11.65
N MET A 140 -17.66 10.77 12.91
CA MET A 140 -18.72 10.40 13.85
C MET A 140 -18.74 11.38 15.02
N LYS A 141 -19.94 11.73 15.49
CA LYS A 141 -20.12 12.61 16.65
C LYS A 141 -20.71 11.81 17.80
N GLY A 142 -20.05 11.83 18.95
CA GLY A 142 -20.65 11.35 20.18
C GLY A 142 -21.72 12.32 20.65
N LEU A 143 -22.91 11.81 20.97
CA LEU A 143 -23.99 12.57 21.59
C LEU A 143 -23.96 12.28 23.08
N PRO A 144 -23.72 13.29 23.94
CA PRO A 144 -23.67 13.11 25.38
C PRO A 144 -25.01 12.65 25.98
#